data_AF-A0A3S9ZPC1-F1
#
_entry.id   AF-A0A3S9ZPC1-F1
#
_cell.length_a   1.000
_cell.length_b   1.000
_cell.length_c   1.000
_cell.angle_alpha   90.00
_cell.angle_beta   90.00
_cell.angle_gamma   90.00
#
_symmetry.space_group_name_H-M   'P 1'
#
loop_
_entity.id
_entity.type
_entity.pdbx_description
1 polymer ?
#
loop_
_entity_poly.entity_id
_entity_poly.type
_entity_poly.pdbx_seq_one_letter_code
_entity_poly.pdbx_strand_id
1 'polypeptide(L)'
;MTASPRRLATAAGIAATALLVSSCATSASTSAGGGSDTGSGRQTITFMGFFGTFQDSFTKTVIKPFEKANPDITVRYVPIQNSAEVLAKLRASKKNPPADVALMDSSVAPTANKEGLFAKLDEAQVPNLARLVDKARGTDGYGPGLTLDSLSILYNSKAVKKAPTSWNDLWDPTYKGKLALPIADTRGVALIVALEKILGADYKKDIDPAIDRLKTLAPSVETWQPSPDVYTAVQSGEADVAVGWNARGQFYKDASDGVVQPVLPEEGTVEQINTINLVAGSGHTAAAQKFIDYAIGAEAQKAFDDDAYYAPVNRDATLKKDVAERTTASAEQQKHQIPVDWSWMTTRYTAWVDRIKREVIGG
;
A
#
# COMPACT_ATOMS: atom_id res chain seq x y z
N MET A 1 -11.07 -53.24 -57.77
CA MET A 1 -11.46 -53.96 -56.54
C MET A 1 -11.80 -52.90 -55.50
N THR A 2 -13.09 -52.53 -55.45
CA THR A 2 -14.02 -52.76 -54.31
C THR A 2 -13.71 -51.86 -53.11
N ALA A 3 -14.58 -51.00 -52.60
CA ALA A 3 -15.85 -50.41 -53.01
C ALA A 3 -16.07 -49.19 -52.08
N SER A 4 -16.54 -48.07 -52.64
CA SER A 4 -17.29 -47.03 -51.90
C SER A 4 -18.78 -47.50 -51.83
N PRO A 5 -19.79 -46.82 -51.20
CA PRO A 5 -19.80 -45.45 -50.70
C PRO A 5 -20.75 -45.09 -49.50
N ARG A 6 -20.69 -43.80 -49.14
CA ARG A 6 -21.79 -42.83 -48.83
C ARG A 6 -22.75 -43.01 -47.63
N ARG A 7 -22.60 -42.05 -46.70
CA ARG A 7 -23.54 -40.97 -46.28
C ARG A 7 -25.04 -41.21 -46.52
N LEU A 8 -25.89 -40.96 -45.51
CA LEU A 8 -26.74 -39.75 -45.41
C LEU A 8 -27.53 -39.68 -44.09
N ALA A 9 -27.95 -38.45 -43.77
CA ALA A 9 -28.62 -37.99 -42.57
C ALA A 9 -30.13 -38.24 -42.53
N THR A 10 -30.73 -38.11 -41.33
CA THR A 10 -32.13 -37.74 -40.99
C THR A 10 -32.25 -37.87 -39.46
N ALA A 11 -33.12 -37.25 -38.67
CA ALA A 11 -33.97 -36.06 -38.68
C ALA A 11 -34.77 -36.12 -37.34
N ALA A 12 -35.04 -34.94 -36.77
CA ALA A 12 -36.00 -34.57 -35.73
C ALA A 12 -37.02 -35.58 -35.14
N GLY A 13 -37.33 -35.40 -33.84
CA GLY A 13 -38.73 -35.29 -33.40
C GLY A 13 -39.20 -36.06 -32.16
N ILE A 14 -39.43 -35.30 -31.07
CA ILE A 14 -40.55 -35.38 -30.10
C ILE A 14 -40.83 -36.71 -29.36
N ALA A 15 -40.69 -36.68 -28.03
CA ALA A 15 -41.64 -37.34 -27.12
C ALA A 15 -41.70 -36.58 -25.79
N ALA A 16 -42.76 -35.79 -25.62
CA ALA A 16 -43.21 -35.33 -24.32
C ALA A 16 -43.98 -36.47 -23.64
N THR A 17 -43.68 -36.76 -22.38
CA THR A 17 -44.61 -37.51 -21.52
C THR A 17 -44.53 -36.93 -20.12
N ALA A 18 -45.55 -36.15 -19.80
CA ALA A 18 -45.86 -35.72 -18.44
C ALA A 18 -46.43 -36.91 -17.67
N LEU A 19 -45.95 -37.13 -16.44
CA LEU A 19 -46.62 -37.91 -15.41
C LEU A 19 -46.62 -37.07 -14.13
N LEU A 20 -47.78 -36.50 -13.84
CA LEU A 20 -48.16 -35.86 -12.58
C LEU A 20 -48.86 -36.90 -11.72
N VAL A 21 -48.32 -37.26 -10.55
CA VAL A 21 -48.99 -37.75 -9.31
C VAL A 21 -47.91 -37.73 -8.22
N SER A 22 -48.02 -37.29 -6.97
CA SER A 22 -48.98 -36.51 -6.18
C SER A 22 -48.22 -36.11 -4.89
N SER A 23 -48.64 -35.00 -4.28
CA SER A 23 -48.14 -34.37 -3.06
C SER A 23 -47.85 -35.31 -1.88
N CYS A 24 -46.74 -35.02 -1.19
CA CYS A 24 -46.72 -34.95 0.27
C CYS A 24 -45.96 -33.68 0.69
N ALA A 25 -46.69 -32.80 1.35
CA ALA A 25 -46.16 -31.59 1.96
C ALA A 25 -45.27 -31.95 3.15
N THR A 26 -44.08 -31.37 3.22
CA THR A 26 -43.42 -31.13 4.50
C THR A 26 -42.76 -29.76 4.41
N SER A 27 -43.42 -28.78 5.02
CA SER A 27 -42.87 -27.47 5.28
C SER A 27 -41.64 -27.62 6.17
N ALA A 28 -40.44 -27.52 5.58
CA ALA A 28 -39.21 -27.31 6.33
C ALA A 28 -38.68 -25.94 5.92
N SER A 29 -38.90 -24.97 6.79
CA SER A 29 -38.30 -23.64 6.75
C SER A 29 -36.78 -23.78 6.78
N THR A 30 -36.13 -23.74 5.62
CA THR A 30 -34.68 -23.59 5.52
C THR A 30 -34.34 -22.14 5.83
N SER A 31 -34.22 -21.86 7.12
CA SER A 31 -33.42 -20.73 7.58
C SER A 31 -32.00 -20.93 7.03
N ALA A 32 -31.54 -19.95 6.25
CA ALA A 32 -30.17 -19.82 5.82
C ALA A 32 -29.32 -19.54 7.07
N GLY A 33 -28.91 -20.60 7.76
CA GLY A 33 -27.93 -20.56 8.81
C GLY A 33 -26.56 -20.31 8.21
N GLY A 34 -25.98 -19.16 8.53
CA GLY A 34 -24.56 -18.89 8.30
C GLY A 34 -23.74 -20.04 8.88
N GLY A 35 -22.80 -20.54 8.08
CA GLY A 35 -21.84 -21.54 8.50
C GLY A 35 -21.05 -20.98 9.69
N SER A 36 -21.48 -21.35 10.89
CA SER A 36 -20.66 -21.32 12.08
C SER A 36 -19.69 -22.47 11.94
N ASP A 37 -18.45 -22.11 11.64
CA ASP A 37 -17.32 -23.02 11.57
C ASP A 37 -17.10 -23.61 12.97
N THR A 38 -17.70 -24.77 13.20
CA THR A 38 -17.55 -25.58 14.42
C THR A 38 -16.55 -26.70 14.10
N GLY A 39 -15.29 -26.30 13.91
CA GLY A 39 -14.20 -27.19 13.50
C GLY A 39 -12.85 -26.72 14.07
N SER A 40 -12.61 -27.02 15.35
CA SER A 40 -11.55 -26.45 16.21
C SER A 40 -11.73 -24.94 16.41
N GLY A 41 -11.81 -24.45 17.65
CA GLY A 41 -12.11 -23.05 17.97
C GLY A 41 -11.05 -22.02 17.57
N ARG A 42 -10.41 -22.17 16.41
CA ARG A 42 -9.42 -21.28 15.84
C ARG A 42 -10.06 -20.42 14.75
N GLN A 43 -10.09 -19.11 14.97
CA GLN A 43 -10.61 -18.13 14.02
C GLN A 43 -9.54 -17.79 12.98
N THR A 44 -9.93 -17.60 11.72
CA THR A 44 -9.02 -17.09 10.68
C THR A 44 -9.44 -15.69 10.27
N ILE A 45 -8.61 -14.70 10.58
CA ILE A 45 -8.77 -13.34 10.06
C ILE A 45 -8.02 -13.19 8.74
N THR A 46 -8.55 -12.39 7.84
CA THR A 46 -7.92 -12.06 6.55
C THR A 46 -7.35 -10.66 6.59
N PHE A 47 -6.05 -10.53 6.34
CA PHE A 47 -5.35 -9.26 6.26
C PHE A 47 -4.91 -8.98 4.82
N MET A 48 -5.43 -7.90 4.22
CA MET A 48 -4.90 -7.37 2.94
C MET A 48 -3.73 -6.44 3.21
N GLY A 49 -2.54 -6.78 2.72
CA GLY A 49 -1.32 -5.99 2.90
C GLY A 49 -0.42 -5.98 1.67
N PHE A 50 0.47 -4.98 1.58
CA PHE A 50 1.32 -4.81 0.41
C PHE A 50 2.23 -6.02 0.16
N PHE A 51 2.38 -6.42 -1.09
CA PHE A 51 3.24 -7.54 -1.48
C PHE A 51 4.75 -7.22 -1.31
N GLY A 52 5.59 -8.24 -1.47
CA GLY A 52 7.04 -8.11 -1.50
C GLY A 52 7.66 -7.93 -0.11
N THR A 53 8.67 -7.07 0.01
CA THR A 53 9.46 -6.92 1.24
C THR A 53 8.62 -6.55 2.47
N PHE A 54 7.51 -5.81 2.27
CA PHE A 54 6.55 -5.53 3.35
C PHE A 54 5.91 -6.82 3.85
N GLN A 55 5.35 -7.64 2.95
CA GLN A 55 4.73 -8.92 3.29
C GLN A 55 5.71 -9.83 4.04
N ASP A 56 6.93 -9.97 3.53
CA ASP A 56 7.92 -10.89 4.11
C ASP A 56 8.29 -10.46 5.54
N SER A 57 8.62 -9.18 5.71
CA SER A 57 9.01 -8.62 7.01
C SER A 57 7.84 -8.64 7.98
N PHE A 58 6.64 -8.22 7.57
CA PHE A 58 5.45 -8.17 8.43
C PHE A 58 4.98 -9.57 8.83
N THR A 59 5.05 -10.54 7.91
CA THR A 59 4.74 -11.94 8.22
C THR A 59 5.69 -12.50 9.26
N LYS A 60 6.99 -12.26 9.09
CA LYS A 60 8.06 -12.74 9.98
C LYS A 60 7.99 -12.11 11.37
N THR A 61 7.78 -10.80 11.45
CA THR A 61 8.00 -10.00 12.67
C THR A 61 6.71 -9.62 13.41
N VAL A 62 5.56 -9.64 12.74
CA VAL A 62 4.27 -9.28 13.35
C VAL A 62 3.33 -10.48 13.39
N ILE A 63 3.02 -11.07 12.23
CA ILE A 63 1.99 -12.12 12.14
C ILE A 63 2.41 -13.38 12.90
N LYS A 64 3.60 -13.94 12.61
CA LYS A 64 4.05 -15.17 13.29
C LYS A 64 4.14 -15.01 14.81
N PRO A 65 4.71 -13.92 15.35
CA PRO A 65 4.67 -13.65 16.79
C PRO A 65 3.25 -13.48 17.35
N PHE A 66 2.35 -12.79 16.62
CA PHE A 66 0.96 -12.64 17.02
C PHE A 66 0.25 -14.00 17.11
N GLU A 67 0.35 -14.86 16.10
CA GLU A 67 -0.26 -16.20 16.09
C GLU A 67 0.32 -17.09 17.20
N LYS A 68 1.62 -16.95 17.50
CA LYS A 68 2.25 -17.65 18.62
C LYS A 68 1.66 -17.20 19.97
N ALA A 69 1.39 -15.91 20.13
CA ALA A 69 0.76 -15.35 21.34
C ALA A 69 -0.76 -15.62 21.39
N ASN A 70 -1.39 -15.90 20.25
CA ASN A 70 -2.83 -16.07 20.09
C ASN A 70 -3.11 -17.35 19.27
N PRO A 71 -2.91 -18.54 19.87
CA PRO A 71 -2.98 -19.82 19.16
C PRO A 71 -4.38 -20.18 18.64
N ASP A 72 -5.39 -19.42 19.05
CA ASP A 72 -6.79 -19.42 18.63
C ASP A 72 -7.07 -18.50 17.42
N ILE A 73 -6.08 -17.74 16.93
CA ILE A 73 -6.23 -16.85 15.78
C ILE A 73 -5.14 -17.14 14.74
N THR A 74 -5.56 -17.31 13.49
CA THR A 74 -4.67 -17.38 12.31
C THR A 74 -4.90 -16.15 11.44
N VAL A 75 -3.83 -15.60 10.87
CA VAL A 75 -3.87 -14.44 9.97
C VAL A 75 -3.54 -14.89 8.55
N ARG A 76 -4.56 -14.91 7.69
CA ARG A 76 -4.37 -15.14 6.26
C ARG A 76 -3.97 -13.84 5.58
N TYR A 77 -2.72 -13.75 5.14
CA TYR A 77 -2.22 -12.63 4.35
C TYR A 77 -2.72 -12.71 2.90
N VAL A 78 -3.28 -11.61 2.40
CA VAL A 78 -3.68 -11.45 0.99
C VAL A 78 -2.83 -10.32 0.39
N PRO A 79 -1.87 -10.63 -0.50
CA PRO A 79 -1.04 -9.61 -1.11
C PRO A 79 -1.85 -8.70 -2.04
N ILE A 80 -1.57 -7.40 -1.94
CA ILE A 80 -2.14 -6.33 -2.76
C ILE A 80 -1.02 -5.47 -3.34
N GLN A 81 -1.24 -4.91 -4.53
CA GLN A 81 -0.26 -4.06 -5.21
C GLN A 81 -0.22 -2.64 -4.63
N ASN A 82 -1.38 -2.05 -4.33
CA ASN A 82 -1.52 -0.68 -3.84
C ASN A 82 -2.90 -0.44 -3.18
N SER A 83 -3.09 0.72 -2.56
CA SER A 83 -4.34 1.05 -1.87
C SER A 83 -5.53 1.29 -2.80
N ALA A 84 -5.31 1.67 -4.06
CA ALA A 84 -6.40 1.80 -5.03
C ALA A 84 -7.04 0.42 -5.33
N GLU A 85 -6.23 -0.64 -5.38
CA GLU A 85 -6.70 -2.02 -5.50
C GLU A 85 -7.54 -2.44 -4.29
N VAL A 86 -7.10 -2.12 -3.06
CA VAL A 86 -7.86 -2.38 -1.83
C VAL A 86 -9.22 -1.72 -1.88
N LEU A 87 -9.24 -0.42 -2.20
CA LEU A 87 -10.46 0.36 -2.30
C LEU A 87 -11.44 -0.26 -3.31
N ALA A 88 -10.95 -0.66 -4.49
CA ALA A 88 -11.76 -1.32 -5.51
C ALA A 88 -12.35 -2.66 -5.01
N LYS A 89 -11.53 -3.50 -4.37
CA LYS A 89 -11.96 -4.79 -3.80
C LYS A 89 -13.02 -4.63 -2.71
N LEU A 90 -12.83 -3.69 -1.78
CA LEU A 90 -13.78 -3.42 -0.71
C LEU A 90 -15.10 -2.85 -1.23
N ARG A 91 -15.06 -1.97 -2.24
CA ARG A 91 -16.28 -1.45 -2.90
C ARG A 91 -17.07 -2.57 -3.59
N ALA A 92 -16.40 -3.44 -4.32
CA ALA A 92 -17.03 -4.53 -5.07
C ALA A 92 -17.77 -5.53 -4.18
N SER A 93 -17.32 -5.70 -2.93
CA SER A 93 -17.83 -6.72 -2.02
C SER A 93 -18.29 -6.17 -0.67
N LYS A 94 -18.80 -4.93 -0.63
CA LYS A 94 -19.21 -4.23 0.60
C LYS A 94 -20.19 -5.03 1.50
N LYS A 95 -21.08 -5.85 0.91
CA LYS A 95 -22.04 -6.67 1.66
C LYS A 95 -21.44 -7.95 2.27
N ASN A 96 -20.33 -8.43 1.71
CA ASN A 96 -19.60 -9.60 2.20
C ASN A 96 -18.10 -9.33 2.03
N PRO A 97 -17.50 -8.57 2.96
CA PRO A 97 -16.16 -8.04 2.78
C PRO A 97 -15.13 -9.16 2.59
N PRO A 98 -14.18 -9.00 1.65
CA PRO A 98 -13.19 -10.03 1.34
C PRO A 98 -12.03 -10.08 2.36
N ALA A 99 -12.00 -9.17 3.34
CA ALA A 99 -11.01 -9.12 4.39
C ALA A 99 -11.60 -8.60 5.70
N ASP A 100 -10.88 -8.88 6.79
CA ASP A 100 -11.19 -8.40 8.14
C ASP A 100 -10.35 -7.16 8.50
N VAL A 101 -9.11 -7.12 8.01
CA VAL A 101 -8.17 -6.02 8.20
C VAL A 101 -7.56 -5.64 6.84
N ALA A 102 -7.39 -4.34 6.58
CA ALA A 102 -6.76 -3.86 5.36
C ALA A 102 -5.74 -2.75 5.63
N LEU A 103 -4.57 -2.88 5.00
CA LEU A 103 -3.55 -1.85 4.93
C LEU A 103 -3.88 -0.89 3.78
N MET A 104 -3.83 0.40 4.04
CA MET A 104 -3.95 1.44 3.01
C MET A 104 -3.02 2.61 3.35
N ASP A 105 -2.62 3.38 2.35
CA ASP A 105 -1.94 4.65 2.57
C ASP A 105 -2.92 5.78 2.96
N SER A 106 -2.41 6.80 3.63
CA SER A 106 -3.16 8.00 4.02
C SER A 106 -3.69 8.81 2.83
N SER A 107 -3.22 8.55 1.61
CA SER A 107 -3.69 9.21 0.39
C SER A 107 -5.02 8.65 -0.12
N VAL A 108 -5.35 7.40 0.19
CA VAL A 108 -6.56 6.71 -0.27
C VAL A 108 -7.51 6.32 0.88
N ALA A 109 -6.98 5.97 2.07
CA ALA A 109 -7.79 5.53 3.21
C ALA A 109 -8.94 6.48 3.61
N PRO A 110 -8.78 7.83 3.56
CA PRO A 110 -9.89 8.74 3.88
C PRO A 110 -11.11 8.59 2.98
N THR A 111 -10.93 8.17 1.72
CA THR A 111 -12.05 7.89 0.81
C THR A 111 -12.82 6.64 1.27
N ALA A 112 -12.11 5.57 1.65
CA ALA A 112 -12.73 4.37 2.21
C ALA A 112 -13.50 4.64 3.51
N ASN A 113 -12.98 5.53 4.36
CA ASN A 113 -13.65 6.00 5.58
C ASN A 113 -14.97 6.70 5.25
N LYS A 114 -14.95 7.67 4.33
CA LYS A 114 -16.15 8.42 3.88
C LYS A 114 -17.23 7.50 3.29
N GLU A 115 -16.81 6.42 2.63
CA GLU A 115 -17.72 5.42 2.06
C GLU A 115 -18.21 4.37 3.07
N GLY A 116 -17.77 4.44 4.32
CA GLY A 116 -18.13 3.50 5.38
C GLY A 116 -17.64 2.08 5.11
N LEU A 117 -16.49 1.93 4.47
CA LEU A 117 -15.85 0.63 4.20
C LEU A 117 -15.02 0.15 5.41
N PHE A 118 -14.63 1.07 6.29
CA PHE A 118 -13.95 0.77 7.53
C PHE A 118 -14.83 1.06 8.74
N ALA A 119 -14.60 0.32 9.82
CA ALA A 119 -15.22 0.54 11.11
C ALA A 119 -14.29 1.39 12.00
N LYS A 120 -14.90 2.11 12.95
CA LYS A 120 -14.15 2.89 13.94
C LYS A 120 -13.51 1.98 14.98
N LEU A 121 -12.38 2.42 15.49
CA LEU A 121 -11.65 1.84 16.61
C LEU A 121 -11.61 2.86 17.75
N ASP A 122 -11.58 2.34 18.97
CA ASP A 122 -11.41 3.12 20.18
C ASP A 122 -10.40 2.44 21.11
N GLU A 123 -9.94 3.20 22.11
CA GLU A 123 -8.93 2.74 23.07
C GLU A 123 -9.43 1.61 23.99
N ALA A 124 -10.75 1.37 24.08
CA ALA A 124 -11.28 0.27 24.87
C ALA A 124 -11.06 -1.08 24.18
N GLN A 125 -11.17 -1.12 22.85
CA GLN A 125 -10.93 -2.34 22.05
C GLN A 125 -9.48 -2.44 21.55
N VAL A 126 -8.82 -1.30 21.35
CA VAL A 126 -7.44 -1.21 20.83
C VAL A 126 -6.62 -0.26 21.71
N PRO A 127 -6.17 -0.70 22.91
CA PRO A 127 -5.50 0.16 23.87
C PRO A 127 -4.22 0.84 23.37
N ASN A 128 -3.48 0.23 22.44
CA ASN A 128 -2.26 0.83 21.90
C ASN A 128 -2.52 2.11 21.08
N LEU A 129 -3.77 2.41 20.71
CA LEU A 129 -4.15 3.70 20.13
C LEU A 129 -3.71 4.88 21.02
N ALA A 130 -3.76 4.71 22.34
CA ALA A 130 -3.34 5.73 23.31
C ALA A 130 -1.84 6.06 23.23
N ARG A 131 -1.02 5.15 22.66
CA ARG A 131 0.44 5.26 22.59
C ARG A 131 0.94 5.79 21.25
N LEU A 132 0.06 5.94 20.26
CA LEU A 132 0.45 6.46 18.96
C LEU A 132 0.88 7.93 19.03
N VAL A 133 1.84 8.31 18.17
CA VAL A 133 2.13 9.71 17.88
C VAL A 133 0.92 10.37 17.23
N ASP A 134 0.74 11.68 17.43
CA ASP A 134 -0.54 12.34 17.11
C ASP A 134 -0.94 12.21 15.63
N LYS A 135 0.03 12.33 14.72
CA LYS A 135 -0.18 12.15 13.28
C LYS A 135 -0.61 10.73 12.87
N ALA A 136 -0.43 9.74 13.75
CA ALA A 136 -0.74 8.34 13.50
C ALA A 136 -1.99 7.85 14.26
N ARG A 137 -2.66 8.69 15.07
CA ARG A 137 -3.90 8.27 15.77
C ARG A 137 -5.08 8.00 14.82
N GLY A 138 -4.98 8.44 13.57
CA GLY A 138 -6.10 8.44 12.63
C GLY A 138 -7.05 9.62 12.89
N THR A 139 -8.04 9.78 12.03
CA THR A 139 -9.05 10.84 12.15
C THR A 139 -10.40 10.20 12.43
N ASP A 140 -11.18 10.79 13.34
CA ASP A 140 -12.54 10.35 13.71
C ASP A 140 -12.69 8.88 14.15
N GLY A 141 -11.59 8.27 14.62
CA GLY A 141 -11.53 6.88 15.07
C GLY A 141 -11.26 5.87 13.95
N TYR A 142 -10.94 6.30 12.73
CA TYR A 142 -10.59 5.40 11.64
C TYR A 142 -9.09 5.24 11.46
N GLY A 143 -8.67 4.00 11.20
CA GLY A 143 -7.38 3.71 10.56
C GLY A 143 -6.17 4.29 11.27
N PRO A 144 -5.76 3.75 12.43
CA PRO A 144 -4.48 4.12 13.02
C PRO A 144 -3.35 3.92 12.02
N GLY A 145 -2.37 4.81 12.07
CA GLY A 145 -1.09 4.63 11.41
C GLY A 145 -0.44 3.33 11.87
N LEU A 146 0.32 2.72 10.98
CA LEU A 146 1.14 1.54 11.20
C LEU A 146 2.60 1.83 10.92
N THR A 147 2.90 2.67 9.92
CA THR A 147 4.27 3.01 9.54
C THR A 147 4.37 4.48 9.16
N LEU A 148 5.57 5.03 9.34
CA LEU A 148 5.99 6.30 8.77
C LEU A 148 7.16 6.03 7.81
N ASP A 149 7.12 6.65 6.63
CA ASP A 149 8.17 6.56 5.61
C ASP A 149 8.39 7.92 4.93
N SER A 150 9.50 8.07 4.22
CA SER A 150 9.81 9.27 3.45
C SER A 150 9.94 8.97 1.97
N LEU A 151 9.45 9.89 1.13
CA LEU A 151 9.86 9.89 -0.27
C LEU A 151 11.37 10.19 -0.35
N SER A 152 12.06 9.51 -1.24
CA SER A 152 13.52 9.59 -1.39
C SER A 152 13.91 9.58 -2.86
N ILE A 153 15.09 10.12 -3.13
CA ILE A 153 15.80 9.88 -4.38
C ILE A 153 16.59 8.58 -4.22
N LEU A 154 16.51 7.70 -5.20
CA LEU A 154 17.30 6.48 -5.28
C LEU A 154 18.37 6.69 -6.34
N TYR A 155 19.61 6.28 -6.09
CA TYR A 155 20.64 6.30 -7.12
C TYR A 155 21.50 5.03 -7.12
N ASN A 156 22.07 4.72 -8.29
CA ASN A 156 23.04 3.64 -8.46
C ASN A 156 24.44 4.17 -8.17
N SER A 157 25.06 3.74 -7.07
CA SER A 157 26.38 4.23 -6.63
C SER A 157 27.54 3.84 -7.55
N LYS A 158 27.35 2.87 -8.45
CA LYS A 158 28.35 2.54 -9.48
C LYS A 158 28.32 3.55 -10.62
N ALA A 159 27.15 4.05 -11.01
CA ALA A 159 26.99 5.03 -12.08
C ALA A 159 27.15 6.49 -11.59
N VAL A 160 26.52 6.83 -10.46
CA VAL A 160 26.46 8.19 -9.93
C VAL A 160 27.51 8.36 -8.83
N LYS A 161 28.57 9.14 -9.13
CA LYS A 161 29.70 9.36 -8.21
C LYS A 161 29.46 10.45 -7.18
N LYS A 162 28.68 11.48 -7.54
CA LYS A 162 28.24 12.53 -6.64
C LYS A 162 26.79 12.24 -6.27
N ALA A 163 26.53 11.93 -5.00
CA ALA A 163 25.18 11.68 -4.53
C ALA A 163 24.28 12.90 -4.79
N PRO A 164 23.05 12.72 -5.30
CA PRO A 164 22.08 13.79 -5.35
C PRO A 164 21.73 14.23 -3.93
N THR A 165 21.60 15.53 -3.73
CA THR A 165 21.28 16.17 -2.44
C THR A 165 19.97 16.97 -2.51
N SER A 166 19.46 17.20 -3.72
CA SER A 166 18.31 18.07 -3.98
C SER A 166 17.32 17.43 -4.95
N TRP A 167 16.03 17.75 -4.80
CA TRP A 167 15.04 17.43 -5.85
C TRP A 167 15.40 18.06 -7.20
N ASN A 168 16.10 19.21 -7.21
CA ASN A 168 16.57 19.86 -8.43
C ASN A 168 17.62 19.03 -9.18
N ASP A 169 18.34 18.14 -8.51
CA ASP A 169 19.37 17.30 -9.14
C ASP A 169 18.76 16.33 -10.16
N LEU A 170 17.45 16.03 -10.07
CA LEU A 170 16.76 15.25 -11.10
C LEU A 170 16.88 15.88 -12.51
N TRP A 171 17.08 17.20 -12.60
CA TRP A 171 17.27 17.92 -13.86
C TRP A 171 18.74 18.04 -14.29
N ASP A 172 19.67 17.38 -13.61
CA ASP A 172 21.07 17.35 -14.05
C ASP A 172 21.15 16.76 -15.48
N PRO A 173 21.79 17.47 -16.44
CA PRO A 173 21.90 16.99 -17.82
C PRO A 173 22.56 15.60 -17.97
N THR A 174 23.36 15.18 -16.98
CA THR A 174 23.98 13.85 -16.95
C THR A 174 22.97 12.72 -16.77
N TYR A 175 21.77 13.00 -16.26
CA TYR A 175 20.70 12.01 -16.09
C TYR A 175 19.76 11.89 -17.29
N LYS A 176 20.07 12.53 -18.42
CA LYS A 176 19.24 12.45 -19.62
C LYS A 176 19.11 11.01 -20.12
N GLY A 177 17.88 10.48 -20.14
CA GLY A 177 17.58 9.10 -20.52
C GLY A 177 18.03 8.08 -19.47
N LYS A 178 18.12 8.50 -18.21
CA LYS A 178 18.62 7.68 -17.09
C LYS A 178 17.74 7.72 -15.85
N LEU A 179 16.57 8.37 -15.93
CA LEU A 179 15.63 8.43 -14.82
C LEU A 179 14.54 7.33 -14.93
N ALA A 180 14.23 6.68 -13.81
CA ALA A 180 13.02 5.88 -13.66
C ALA A 180 12.05 6.55 -12.68
N LEU A 181 10.91 7.04 -13.16
CA LEU A 181 9.98 7.87 -12.38
C LEU A 181 8.54 7.34 -12.42
N PRO A 182 8.18 6.32 -11.61
CA PRO A 182 6.78 5.90 -11.48
C PRO A 182 5.96 6.91 -10.66
N ILE A 183 5.64 8.05 -11.28
CA ILE A 183 4.97 9.20 -10.64
C ILE A 183 3.46 9.24 -10.89
N ALA A 184 2.88 8.24 -11.55
CA ALA A 184 1.43 8.13 -11.74
C ALA A 184 0.70 7.52 -10.52
N ASP A 185 1.22 7.78 -9.31
CA ASP A 185 0.70 7.30 -8.03
C ASP A 185 1.09 8.25 -6.87
N THR A 186 0.97 7.79 -5.62
CA THR A 186 1.31 8.54 -4.41
C THR A 186 2.72 9.13 -4.43
N ARG A 187 3.71 8.51 -5.08
CA ARG A 187 5.07 9.06 -5.20
C ARG A 187 5.09 10.33 -6.03
N GLY A 188 4.35 10.39 -7.12
CA GLY A 188 4.25 11.60 -7.93
C GLY A 188 3.47 12.71 -7.26
N VAL A 189 2.41 12.37 -6.54
CA VAL A 189 1.67 13.32 -5.71
C VAL A 189 2.58 13.91 -4.61
N ALA A 190 3.36 13.07 -3.95
CA ALA A 190 4.35 13.50 -2.97
C ALA A 190 5.46 14.36 -3.61
N LEU A 191 5.93 13.98 -4.80
CA LEU A 191 6.91 14.76 -5.57
C LEU A 191 6.36 16.14 -5.97
N ILE A 192 5.10 16.24 -6.40
CA ILE A 192 4.45 17.53 -6.67
C ILE A 192 4.51 18.43 -5.45
N VAL A 193 4.14 17.94 -4.27
CA VAL A 193 4.17 18.73 -3.03
C VAL A 193 5.61 19.20 -2.71
N ALA A 194 6.60 18.33 -2.90
CA ALA A 194 8.00 18.71 -2.73
C ALA A 194 8.45 19.77 -3.75
N LEU A 195 8.04 19.63 -5.02
CA LEU A 195 8.36 20.58 -6.08
C LEU A 195 7.70 21.95 -5.86
N GLU A 196 6.42 21.98 -5.48
CA GLU A 196 5.71 23.22 -5.14
C GLU A 196 6.44 23.96 -4.01
N LYS A 197 6.90 23.25 -2.97
CA LYS A 197 7.67 23.84 -1.87
C LYS A 197 8.95 24.50 -2.37
N ILE A 198 9.77 23.80 -3.16
CA ILE A 198 11.06 24.37 -3.63
C ILE A 198 10.86 25.49 -4.67
N LEU A 199 9.72 25.50 -5.36
CA LEU A 199 9.33 26.58 -6.28
C LEU A 199 8.73 27.79 -5.54
N GLY A 200 8.57 27.73 -4.22
CA GLY A 200 7.92 28.79 -3.43
C GLY A 200 6.43 28.93 -3.72
N ALA A 201 5.81 27.89 -4.26
CA ALA A 201 4.41 27.84 -4.64
C ALA A 201 3.57 27.07 -3.60
N ASP A 202 2.25 27.12 -3.74
CA ASP A 202 1.31 26.53 -2.79
C ASP A 202 0.45 25.50 -3.50
N TYR A 203 0.78 24.23 -3.24
CA TYR A 203 0.09 23.08 -3.82
C TYR A 203 -1.43 23.06 -3.52
N LYS A 204 -1.91 23.82 -2.53
CA LYS A 204 -3.35 23.96 -2.25
C LYS A 204 -4.06 24.93 -3.18
N LYS A 205 -3.33 25.83 -3.85
CA LYS A 205 -3.86 26.78 -4.84
C LYS A 205 -3.87 26.18 -6.23
N ASP A 206 -2.71 25.68 -6.67
CA ASP A 206 -2.50 25.11 -7.99
C ASP A 206 -1.25 24.21 -7.97
N ILE A 207 -1.13 23.34 -8.98
CA ILE A 207 0.04 22.48 -9.21
C ILE A 207 0.67 22.72 -10.59
N ASP A 208 0.20 23.71 -11.36
CA ASP A 208 0.80 24.07 -12.65
C ASP A 208 2.31 24.30 -12.56
N PRO A 209 2.88 24.97 -11.53
CA PRO A 209 4.32 25.13 -11.41
C PRO A 209 5.08 23.80 -11.37
N ALA A 210 4.63 22.84 -10.53
CA ALA A 210 5.23 21.51 -10.46
C ALA A 210 4.99 20.69 -11.73
N ILE A 211 3.81 20.77 -12.35
CA ILE A 211 3.49 20.07 -13.60
C ILE A 211 4.38 20.58 -14.73
N ASP A 212 4.50 21.89 -14.91
CA ASP A 212 5.38 22.49 -15.92
C ASP A 212 6.84 22.12 -15.69
N ARG A 213 7.27 22.08 -14.43
CA ARG A 213 8.61 21.62 -14.07
C ARG A 213 8.81 20.15 -14.44
N LEU A 214 7.86 19.26 -14.14
CA LEU A 214 7.91 17.84 -14.52
C LEU A 214 7.90 17.63 -16.05
N LYS A 215 7.22 18.48 -16.81
CA LYS A 215 7.25 18.42 -18.29
C LYS A 215 8.64 18.65 -18.85
N THR A 216 9.44 19.52 -18.24
CA THR A 216 10.84 19.70 -18.67
C THR A 216 11.75 18.55 -18.25
N LEU A 217 11.34 17.74 -17.26
CA LEU A 217 12.05 16.54 -16.83
C LEU A 217 11.80 15.35 -17.76
N ALA A 218 10.62 15.30 -18.40
CA ALA A 218 10.17 14.16 -19.21
C ALA A 218 11.20 13.65 -20.23
N PRO A 219 11.96 14.50 -20.96
CA PRO A 219 13.00 14.03 -21.88
C PRO A 219 14.18 13.30 -21.22
N SER A 220 14.35 13.42 -19.90
CA SER A 220 15.37 12.70 -19.13
C SER A 220 14.88 11.35 -18.59
N VAL A 221 13.58 11.05 -18.70
CA VAL A 221 12.97 9.84 -18.16
C VAL A 221 13.04 8.70 -19.16
N GLU A 222 13.77 7.65 -18.78
CA GLU A 222 13.85 6.40 -19.54
C GLU A 222 12.55 5.61 -19.40
N THR A 223 12.01 5.53 -18.18
CA THR A 223 10.77 4.79 -17.93
C THR A 223 9.90 5.45 -16.85
N TRP A 224 8.61 5.59 -17.17
CA TRP A 224 7.57 5.97 -16.21
C TRP A 224 6.95 4.76 -15.51
N GLN A 225 7.26 3.54 -15.97
CA GLN A 225 6.64 2.30 -15.51
C GLN A 225 7.71 1.20 -15.36
N PRO A 226 8.71 1.39 -14.48
CA PRO A 226 9.74 0.39 -14.25
C PRO A 226 9.13 -0.94 -13.79
N SER A 227 9.68 -2.04 -14.30
CA SER A 227 9.24 -3.40 -14.01
C SER A 227 10.45 -4.28 -13.68
N PRO A 228 10.44 -5.07 -12.59
CA PRO A 228 9.31 -5.29 -11.67
C PRO A 228 9.04 -4.10 -10.73
N ASP A 229 10.06 -3.29 -10.45
CA ASP A 229 9.92 -2.03 -9.73
C ASP A 229 11.12 -1.08 -9.96
N VAL A 230 11.00 0.13 -9.42
CA VAL A 230 12.00 1.19 -9.56
C VAL A 230 13.34 0.89 -8.88
N TYR A 231 13.32 0.12 -7.78
CA TYR A 231 14.52 -0.22 -7.03
C TYR A 231 15.38 -1.22 -7.80
N THR A 232 14.72 -2.17 -8.46
CA THR A 232 15.36 -3.14 -9.36
C THR A 232 15.96 -2.44 -10.58
N ALA A 233 15.26 -1.47 -11.17
CA ALA A 233 15.78 -0.68 -12.29
C ALA A 233 17.06 0.09 -11.92
N VAL A 234 17.10 0.68 -10.71
CA VAL A 234 18.32 1.32 -10.19
C VAL A 234 19.41 0.30 -9.91
N GLN A 235 19.07 -0.83 -9.28
CA GLN A 235 20.05 -1.88 -8.94
C GLN A 235 20.74 -2.47 -10.18
N SER A 236 19.98 -2.72 -11.25
CA SER A 236 20.49 -3.28 -12.51
C SER A 236 21.29 -2.28 -13.35
N GLY A 237 21.10 -0.98 -13.10
CA GLY A 237 21.67 0.09 -13.93
C GLY A 237 20.87 0.38 -15.20
N GLU A 238 19.62 -0.09 -15.28
CA GLU A 238 18.65 0.36 -16.30
C GLU A 238 18.39 1.87 -16.15
N ALA A 239 18.27 2.33 -14.90
CA ALA A 239 18.23 3.74 -14.54
C ALA A 239 19.35 4.07 -13.54
N ASP A 240 19.91 5.27 -13.66
CA ASP A 240 20.96 5.74 -12.74
C ASP A 240 20.34 6.39 -11.50
N VAL A 241 19.19 7.05 -11.68
CA VAL A 241 18.47 7.79 -10.62
C VAL A 241 16.97 7.53 -10.74
N ALA A 242 16.30 7.51 -9.59
CA ALA A 242 14.87 7.32 -9.52
C ALA A 242 14.24 7.96 -8.27
N VAL A 243 12.92 7.88 -8.17
CA VAL A 243 12.16 8.32 -6.99
C VAL A 243 11.41 7.13 -6.39
N GLY A 244 11.55 6.94 -5.08
CA GLY A 244 10.93 5.83 -4.35
C GLY A 244 10.82 6.09 -2.85
N TRP A 245 10.25 5.13 -2.14
CA TRP A 245 10.08 5.17 -0.70
C TRP A 245 11.35 4.70 0.01
N ASN A 246 11.75 5.40 1.07
CA ASN A 246 13.02 5.19 1.75
C ASN A 246 13.12 3.78 2.34
N ALA A 247 12.08 3.27 3.01
CA ALA A 247 12.12 1.95 3.65
C ALA A 247 12.55 0.83 2.68
N ARG A 248 11.93 0.76 1.50
CA ARG A 248 12.33 -0.20 0.46
C ARG A 248 13.69 0.14 -0.15
N GLY A 249 14.04 1.43 -0.28
CA GLY A 249 15.38 1.86 -0.68
C GLY A 249 16.48 1.37 0.26
N GLN A 250 16.26 1.39 1.56
CA GLN A 250 17.21 0.90 2.57
C GLN A 250 17.36 -0.63 2.51
N PHE A 251 16.26 -1.35 2.30
CA PHE A 251 16.31 -2.80 2.06
C PHE A 251 17.17 -3.13 0.83
N TYR A 252 16.94 -2.44 -0.30
CA TYR A 252 17.72 -2.65 -1.53
C TYR A 252 19.17 -2.21 -1.37
N LYS A 253 19.44 -1.17 -0.58
CA LYS A 253 20.82 -0.78 -0.24
C LYS A 253 21.57 -1.94 0.38
N ASP A 254 20.98 -2.62 1.37
CA ASP A 254 21.66 -3.73 2.04
C ASP A 254 21.73 -4.97 1.15
N ALA A 255 20.64 -5.31 0.46
CA ALA A 255 20.57 -6.49 -0.41
C ALA A 255 21.46 -6.38 -1.65
N SER A 256 21.92 -5.18 -2.01
CA SER A 256 22.76 -4.93 -3.18
C SER A 256 24.20 -4.51 -2.83
N ASP A 257 24.64 -4.72 -1.59
CA ASP A 257 25.95 -4.31 -1.09
C ASP A 257 26.25 -2.82 -1.34
N GLY A 258 25.23 -1.98 -1.18
CA GLY A 258 25.31 -0.54 -1.35
C GLY A 258 25.28 -0.02 -2.78
N VAL A 259 24.90 -0.84 -3.77
CA VAL A 259 24.67 -0.34 -5.14
C VAL A 259 23.50 0.63 -5.17
N VAL A 260 22.34 0.25 -4.62
CA VAL A 260 21.22 1.16 -4.45
C VAL A 260 21.47 2.06 -3.25
N GLN A 261 21.25 3.35 -3.40
CA GLN A 261 21.39 4.34 -2.33
C GLN A 261 20.15 5.23 -2.28
N PRO A 262 19.33 5.15 -1.21
CA PRO A 262 18.31 6.15 -0.93
C PRO A 262 18.94 7.41 -0.31
N VAL A 263 18.45 8.58 -0.71
CA VAL A 263 18.83 9.88 -0.17
C VAL A 263 17.59 10.73 0.06
N LEU A 264 17.57 11.45 1.18
CA LEU A 264 16.59 12.48 1.46
C LEU A 264 17.12 13.83 0.97
N PRO A 265 16.34 14.58 0.18
CA PRO A 265 16.76 15.91 -0.26
C PRO A 265 16.81 16.95 0.86
N GLU A 266 17.77 17.86 0.79
CA GLU A 266 18.03 18.91 1.79
C GLU A 266 16.87 19.92 1.93
N GLU A 267 16.07 20.13 0.89
CA GLU A 267 14.88 21.00 0.98
C GLU A 267 13.72 20.36 1.76
N GLY A 268 13.86 19.08 2.06
CA GLY A 268 12.87 18.23 2.70
C GLY A 268 12.07 17.36 1.73
N THR A 269 11.29 16.46 2.31
CA THR A 269 10.51 15.45 1.61
C THR A 269 9.16 15.23 2.27
N VAL A 270 8.25 14.55 1.57
CA VAL A 270 6.93 14.20 2.09
C VAL A 270 7.01 12.92 2.92
N GLU A 271 6.39 12.97 4.10
CA GLU A 271 6.19 11.80 4.95
C GLU A 271 4.90 11.05 4.56
N GLN A 272 5.02 9.77 4.29
CA GLN A 272 3.92 8.88 3.97
C GLN A 272 3.54 8.06 5.20
N ILE A 273 2.23 7.87 5.41
CA ILE A 273 1.68 7.07 6.50
C ILE A 273 0.87 5.91 5.89
N ASN A 274 1.19 4.68 6.26
CA ASN A 274 0.28 3.56 6.06
C ASN A 274 -0.61 3.40 7.28
N THR A 275 -1.90 3.18 7.08
CA THR A 275 -2.88 2.89 8.11
C THR A 275 -3.29 1.42 8.06
N ILE A 276 -3.52 0.84 9.24
CA ILE A 276 -4.09 -0.50 9.39
C ILE A 276 -5.54 -0.36 9.84
N ASN A 277 -6.47 -0.89 9.04
CA ASN A 277 -7.88 -0.53 9.14
C ASN A 277 -8.75 -1.76 9.40
N LEU A 278 -9.71 -1.64 10.32
CA LEU A 278 -10.75 -2.64 10.54
C LEU A 278 -11.82 -2.53 9.44
N VAL A 279 -12.03 -3.59 8.67
CA VAL A 279 -13.04 -3.62 7.61
C VAL A 279 -14.44 -3.67 8.20
N ALA A 280 -15.31 -2.74 7.78
CA ALA A 280 -16.69 -2.69 8.23
C ALA A 280 -17.44 -3.95 7.77
N GLY A 281 -18.23 -4.54 8.68
CA GLY A 281 -18.94 -5.79 8.38
C GLY A 281 -18.06 -7.05 8.42
N SER A 282 -16.83 -6.96 8.95
CA SER A 282 -15.99 -8.13 9.24
C SER A 282 -16.70 -9.09 10.19
N GLY A 283 -16.74 -10.37 9.81
CA GLY A 283 -17.25 -11.46 10.63
C GLY A 283 -16.38 -11.81 11.84
N HIS A 284 -15.15 -11.27 11.91
CA HIS A 284 -14.15 -11.58 12.93
C HIS A 284 -13.68 -10.32 13.68
N THR A 285 -14.59 -9.37 13.91
CA THR A 285 -14.26 -8.03 14.44
C THR A 285 -13.35 -8.05 15.67
N ALA A 286 -13.65 -8.86 16.69
CA ALA A 286 -12.84 -8.90 17.91
C ALA A 286 -11.41 -9.42 17.68
N ALA A 287 -11.26 -10.48 16.87
CA ALA A 287 -9.94 -11.03 16.51
C ALA A 287 -9.15 -10.04 15.64
N ALA A 288 -9.83 -9.34 14.73
CA ALA A 288 -9.25 -8.28 13.91
C ALA A 288 -8.78 -7.08 14.75
N GLN A 289 -9.57 -6.64 15.73
CA GLN A 289 -9.19 -5.58 16.68
C GLN A 289 -7.96 -5.99 17.50
N LYS A 290 -7.93 -7.23 18.01
CA LYS A 290 -6.78 -7.77 18.74
C LYS A 290 -5.51 -7.80 17.89
N PHE A 291 -5.64 -8.16 16.62
CA PHE A 291 -4.53 -8.14 15.66
C PHE A 291 -4.04 -6.71 15.37
N ILE A 292 -4.96 -5.77 15.17
CA ILE A 292 -4.63 -4.35 14.97
C ILE A 292 -3.90 -3.81 16.19
N ASP A 293 -4.42 -4.05 17.40
CA ASP A 293 -3.80 -3.62 18.65
C ASP A 293 -2.38 -4.15 18.81
N TYR A 294 -2.18 -5.44 18.53
CA TYR A 294 -0.86 -6.06 18.55
C TYR A 294 0.09 -5.42 17.54
N ALA A 295 -0.35 -5.24 16.29
CA ALA A 295 0.48 -4.73 15.20
C ALA A 295 0.99 -3.31 15.42
N ILE A 296 0.20 -2.47 16.11
CA ILE A 296 0.59 -1.11 16.49
C ILE A 296 1.25 -1.04 17.87
N GLY A 297 1.41 -2.17 18.57
CA GLY A 297 2.09 -2.29 19.85
C GLY A 297 3.60 -2.11 19.73
N ALA A 298 4.24 -1.65 20.81
CA ALA A 298 5.65 -1.24 20.79
C ALA A 298 6.62 -2.37 20.39
N GLU A 299 6.38 -3.61 20.83
CA GLU A 299 7.22 -4.76 20.50
C GLU A 299 7.11 -5.13 19.02
N ALA A 300 5.89 -5.22 18.48
CA ALA A 300 5.65 -5.53 17.08
C ALA A 300 6.18 -4.43 16.15
N GLN A 301 5.93 -3.17 16.49
CA GLN A 301 6.49 -2.01 15.79
C GLN A 301 8.01 -2.07 15.75
N LYS A 302 8.67 -2.21 16.92
CA LYS A 302 10.13 -2.33 16.97
C LYS A 302 10.65 -3.45 16.07
N ALA A 303 10.08 -4.65 16.17
CA ALA A 303 10.56 -5.81 15.42
C ALA A 303 10.37 -5.62 13.91
N PHE A 304 9.23 -5.08 13.49
CA PHE A 304 8.93 -4.82 12.09
C PHE A 304 9.77 -3.70 11.51
N ASP A 305 9.86 -2.57 12.20
CA ASP A 305 10.55 -1.37 11.74
C ASP A 305 12.07 -1.58 11.70
N ASP A 306 12.64 -2.36 12.64
CA ASP A 306 14.05 -2.78 12.60
C ASP A 306 14.38 -3.67 11.38
N ASP A 307 13.40 -4.45 10.89
CA ASP A 307 13.57 -5.38 9.76
C ASP A 307 13.25 -4.71 8.41
N ALA A 308 12.31 -3.76 8.41
CA ALA A 308 11.72 -3.18 7.20
C ALA A 308 12.09 -1.71 6.95
N TYR A 309 12.84 -1.06 7.84
CA TYR A 309 13.29 0.34 7.71
C TYR A 309 12.16 1.39 7.67
N TYR A 310 11.07 1.14 8.39
CA TYR A 310 10.07 2.17 8.70
C TYR A 310 10.41 2.88 10.02
N ALA A 311 9.75 3.99 10.31
CA ALA A 311 9.73 4.52 11.66
C ALA A 311 8.43 4.14 12.38
N PRO A 312 8.51 3.85 13.70
CA PRO A 312 7.36 3.43 14.47
C PRO A 312 6.38 4.59 14.65
N VAL A 313 5.10 4.24 14.66
CA VAL A 313 4.03 5.13 15.07
C VAL A 313 3.77 5.10 16.57
N ASN A 314 4.24 4.06 17.27
CA ASN A 314 4.09 3.91 18.72
C ASN A 314 5.25 4.60 19.44
N ARG A 315 4.94 5.54 20.35
CA ARG A 315 5.96 6.36 21.05
C ARG A 315 6.88 5.55 21.98
N ASP A 316 6.48 4.35 22.37
CA ASP A 316 7.25 3.47 23.25
C ASP A 316 8.20 2.54 22.46
N ALA A 317 8.06 2.47 21.13
CA ALA A 317 8.94 1.66 20.29
C ALA A 317 10.28 2.38 20.04
N THR A 318 11.38 1.72 20.40
CA THR A 318 12.74 2.24 20.19
C THR A 318 13.49 1.34 19.20
N LEU A 319 13.81 1.90 18.02
CA LEU A 319 14.58 1.19 17.00
C LEU A 319 16.04 1.00 17.41
N LYS A 320 16.73 0.08 16.76
CA LYS A 320 18.21 0.04 16.82
C LYS A 320 18.76 1.35 16.26
N LYS A 321 19.87 1.83 16.83
CA LYS A 321 20.42 3.15 16.51
C LYS A 321 20.73 3.31 15.01
N ASP A 322 21.39 2.32 14.43
CA ASP A 322 21.76 2.28 13.02
C ASP A 322 20.55 2.23 12.08
N VAL A 323 19.46 1.57 12.49
CA VAL A 323 18.19 1.61 11.74
C VAL A 323 17.53 2.97 11.89
N ALA A 324 17.43 3.51 13.11
CA ALA A 324 16.78 4.79 13.38
C ALA A 324 17.38 5.94 12.55
N GLU A 325 18.71 5.97 12.41
CA GLU A 325 19.45 6.95 11.60
C GLU A 325 19.08 6.89 10.10
N ARG A 326 18.53 5.76 9.64
CA ARG A 326 18.12 5.51 8.25
C ARG A 326 16.63 5.73 8.00
N THR A 327 15.85 6.10 9.01
CA THR A 327 14.39 6.29 8.90
C THR A 327 13.92 7.64 9.46
N THR A 328 12.61 7.90 9.33
CA THR A 328 11.96 9.10 9.89
C THR A 328 11.91 9.11 11.43
N ALA A 329 12.46 8.08 12.09
CA ALA A 329 12.70 8.08 13.53
C ALA A 329 13.86 9.01 13.92
N SER A 330 14.80 9.27 13.02
CA SER A 330 15.91 10.18 13.30
C SER A 330 15.44 11.64 13.39
N ALA A 331 16.06 12.40 14.29
CA ALA A 331 15.82 13.84 14.42
C ALA A 331 16.13 14.59 13.11
N GLU A 332 17.08 14.10 12.33
CA GLU A 332 17.47 14.73 11.08
C GLU A 332 16.41 14.57 9.99
N GLN A 333 15.89 13.34 9.79
CA GLN A 333 14.81 13.15 8.83
C GLN A 333 13.54 13.87 9.28
N GLN A 334 13.24 13.96 10.59
CA GLN A 334 12.07 14.67 11.11
C GLN A 334 12.06 16.16 10.77
N LYS A 335 13.22 16.84 10.85
CA LYS A 335 13.36 18.27 10.46
C LYS A 335 13.07 18.49 8.98
N HIS A 336 13.30 17.48 8.16
CA HIS A 336 13.16 17.53 6.71
C HIS A 336 11.78 17.07 6.22
N GLN A 337 10.82 16.79 7.10
CA GLN A 337 9.47 16.44 6.65
C GLN A 337 8.65 17.68 6.26
N ILE A 338 8.05 17.63 5.08
CA ILE A 338 7.07 18.60 4.58
C ILE A 338 5.71 18.21 5.15
N PRO A 339 5.05 19.09 5.92
CA PRO A 339 3.70 18.82 6.41
C PRO A 339 2.72 18.67 5.24
N VAL A 340 1.98 17.57 5.22
CA VAL A 340 0.94 17.31 4.21
C VAL A 340 -0.41 17.13 4.89
N ASP A 341 -1.38 17.92 4.45
CA ASP A 341 -2.79 17.72 4.75
C ASP A 341 -3.35 16.58 3.89
N TRP A 342 -3.17 15.34 4.34
CA TRP A 342 -3.60 14.14 3.62
C TRP A 342 -5.11 14.07 3.42
N SER A 343 -5.89 14.64 4.35
CA SER A 343 -7.36 14.70 4.26
C SER A 343 -7.83 15.62 3.14
N TRP A 344 -7.16 16.77 2.96
CA TRP A 344 -7.40 17.63 1.80
C TRP A 344 -6.86 16.99 0.51
N MET A 345 -5.64 16.46 0.55
CA MET A 345 -4.95 15.91 -0.62
C MET A 345 -5.74 14.76 -1.24
N THR A 346 -6.34 13.87 -0.44
CA THR A 346 -7.15 12.74 -0.96
C THR A 346 -8.30 13.21 -1.88
N THR A 347 -8.80 14.43 -1.71
CA THR A 347 -9.85 15.01 -2.57
C THR A 347 -9.34 15.46 -3.95
N ARG A 348 -8.01 15.53 -4.11
CA ARG A 348 -7.30 15.92 -5.31
C ARG A 348 -6.52 14.78 -5.96
N TYR A 349 -6.20 13.73 -5.20
CA TYR A 349 -5.35 12.60 -5.62
C TYR A 349 -5.62 12.12 -7.05
N THR A 350 -6.86 11.68 -7.34
CA THR A 350 -7.21 11.15 -8.67
C THR A 350 -7.01 12.19 -9.77
N ALA A 351 -7.46 13.43 -9.53
CA ALA A 351 -7.33 14.50 -10.51
C ALA A 351 -5.85 14.82 -10.79
N TRP A 352 -5.00 14.83 -9.77
CA TRP A 352 -3.56 15.06 -9.93
C TRP A 352 -2.88 13.93 -10.69
N VAL A 353 -3.17 12.67 -10.34
CA VAL A 353 -2.66 11.50 -11.07
C VAL A 353 -3.08 11.55 -12.55
N ASP A 354 -4.33 11.93 -12.83
CA ASP A 354 -4.82 12.07 -14.21
C ASP A 354 -4.14 13.22 -14.96
N ARG A 355 -3.85 14.33 -14.27
CA ARG A 355 -3.04 15.44 -14.83
C ARG A 355 -1.61 14.98 -15.16
N ILE A 356 -0.93 14.29 -14.25
CA ILE A 356 0.42 13.75 -14.50
C ILE A 356 0.42 12.85 -15.74
N LYS A 357 -0.52 11.90 -15.81
CA LYS A 357 -0.64 10.98 -16.94
C LYS A 357 -0.84 11.71 -18.26
N ARG A 358 -1.73 12.71 -18.29
CA ARG A 358 -2.09 13.44 -19.52
C ARG A 358 -1.04 14.46 -19.94
N GLU A 359 -0.50 15.22 -19.00
CA GLU A 359 0.28 16.44 -19.28
C GLU A 359 1.79 16.23 -19.19
N VAL A 360 2.25 15.20 -18.47
CA VAL A 360 3.68 14.90 -18.26
C VAL A 360 4.09 13.60 -18.97
N ILE A 361 3.31 12.52 -18.81
CA ILE A 361 3.67 11.20 -19.36
C ILE A 361 3.25 11.07 -20.83
N GLY A 362 2.02 11.49 -21.15
CA GLY A 362 1.45 11.35 -22.49
C GLY A 362 1.52 12.61 -23.36
N GLY A 363 1.95 13.74 -22.81
CA GLY A 363 2.14 15.00 -23.52
C GLY A 363 3.58 15.15 -23.96
#